data_AF-A0A937FJP6-F1
#
_entry.id   AF-A0A937FJP6-F1
#
_cell.length_a   1.000
_cell.length_b   1.000
_cell.length_c   1.000
_cell.angle_alpha   90.00
_cell.angle_beta   90.00
_cell.angle_gamma   90.00
#
_symmetry.space_group_name_H-M   'P 1'
#
loop_
_entity.id
_entity.type
_entity.pdbx_description
1 polymer ?
#
loop_
_entity_poly.entity_id
_entity_poly.type
_entity_poly.pdbx_seq_one_letter_code
_entity_poly.pdbx_strand_id
1 'polypeptide(L)' 'MIFIKVIVSIILIIGIINPRLSWKISEGWKFKGVEPSTLYLIMTRVMSVVMLIVVWLAIPN' A
#
# COMPACT_ATOMS: atom_id res chain seq x y z
N MET A 1 -11.15 15.52 8.16
CA MET A 1 -10.15 14.43 7.96
C MET A 1 -10.22 13.79 6.57
N ILE A 2 -11.29 14.04 5.81
CA ILE A 2 -11.53 13.48 4.48
C ILE A 2 -10.38 13.63 3.48
N PHE A 3 -9.66 14.76 3.48
CA PHE A 3 -8.52 14.97 2.58
C PHE A 3 -7.41 13.94 2.79
N ILE A 4 -7.02 13.69 4.04
CA ILE A 4 -6.02 12.67 4.40
C ILE A 4 -6.54 11.28 4.05
N LYS A 5 -7.82 11.02 4.33
CA LYS A 5 -8.49 9.74 4.02
C LYS A 5 -8.41 9.40 2.53
N VAL A 6 -8.61 10.38 1.66
CA VAL A 6 -8.48 10.24 0.20
C VAL A 6 -7.03 9.97 -0.22
N ILE A 7 -6.07 10.74 0.29
CA ILE A 7 -4.63 10.53 -0.02
C ILE A 7 -4.18 9.12 0.36
N VAL A 8 -4.51 8.68 1.58
CA VAL A 8 -4.17 7.35 2.07
C VAL A 8 -4.84 6.28 1.20
N SER A 9 -6.11 6.47 0.82
CA SER A 9 -6.82 5.54 -0.06
C SER A 9 -6.13 5.40 -1.41
N ILE A 10 -5.62 6.48 -2.01
CA ILE A 10 -4.88 6.43 -3.29
C ILE A 10 -3.62 5.58 -3.15
N ILE A 11 -2.84 5.77 -2.08
CA ILE A 11 -1.61 4.99 -1.82
C ILE A 11 -1.95 3.50 -1.66
N LEU A 12 -3.03 3.18 -0.93
CA LEU A 12 -3.48 1.80 -0.73
C LEU A 12 -3.96 1.17 -2.05
N ILE A 13 -4.70 1.91 -2.88
CA ILE A 13 -5.13 1.45 -4.20
C ILE A 13 -3.93 1.14 -5.09
N ILE A 14 -2.88 1.98 -5.06
CA ILE A 14 -1.62 1.70 -5.76
C ILE A 14 -1.00 0.38 -5.25
N GLY A 15 -1.00 0.12 -3.95
CA GLY A 15 -0.52 -1.13 -3.37
C GLY A 15 -1.32 -2.37 -3.77
N ILE A 16 -2.63 -2.21 -4.03
CA ILE A 16 -3.50 -3.29 -4.53
C ILE A 16 -3.18 -3.60 -6.00
N ILE A 17 -3.15 -2.57 -6.85
CA ILE A 17 -2.99 -2.73 -8.31
C ILE A 17 -1.53 -3.08 -8.65
N ASN A 18 -0.58 -2.34 -8.09
CA ASN A 18 0.85 -2.46 -8.38
C ASN A 18 1.70 -2.51 -7.09
N PRO A 19 1.73 -3.65 -6.36
CA PRO A 19 2.52 -3.80 -5.15
C PRO A 19 4.03 -3.64 -5.36
N ARG A 20 4.53 -3.81 -6.60
CA ARG A 20 5.94 -3.56 -6.94
C ARG A 20 6.28 -2.07 -6.84
N LEU A 21 5.34 -1.19 -7.21
CA LEU A 21 5.53 0.24 -7.05
C LEU A 21 5.58 0.62 -5.56
N SER A 22 4.69 0.05 -4.75
CA SER A 22 4.73 0.22 -3.30
C SER A 22 6.06 -0.24 -2.71
N TRP A 23 6.58 -1.40 -3.12
CA TRP A 23 7.92 -1.85 -2.71
C TRP A 23 9.01 -0.87 -3.14
N LYS A 24 8.98 -0.38 -4.38
CA LYS A 24 10.00 0.56 -4.89
C LYS A 24 10.03 1.86 -4.07
N ILE A 25 8.86 2.33 -3.65
CA ILE A 25 8.72 3.54 -2.82
C ILE A 25 9.19 3.27 -1.37
N SER A 26 8.82 2.13 -0.77
CA SER A 26 9.06 1.85 0.65
C SER A 26 10.43 1.23 0.96
N GLU A 27 10.85 0.27 0.15
CA GLU A 27 12.01 -0.61 0.39
C GLU A 27 13.04 -0.57 -0.74
N GLY A 28 12.64 -0.19 -1.96
CA GLY A 28 13.52 -0.21 -3.14
C GLY A 28 14.72 0.74 -3.07
N TRP A 29 14.66 1.75 -2.19
CA TRP A 29 15.81 2.60 -1.90
C TRP A 29 16.84 1.93 -0.97
N LYS A 30 16.41 0.95 -0.16
CA LYS A 30 17.27 0.18 0.76
C LYS A 30 17.96 -0.98 0.05
N PHE A 31 17.22 -1.70 -0.79
CA PHE A 31 17.71 -2.89 -1.50
C PHE A 31 17.96 -2.57 -2.96
N LYS A 32 19.23 -2.29 -3.32
CA LYS A 32 19.62 -1.97 -4.70
C LYS A 32 19.77 -3.24 -5.53
N GLY A 33 19.10 -3.31 -6.68
CA GLY A 33 19.23 -4.42 -7.64
C GLY A 33 18.54 -5.72 -7.22
N VAL A 34 17.71 -5.69 -6.19
CA VAL A 34 16.94 -6.85 -5.70
C VAL A 34 15.47 -6.66 -6.05
N GLU A 35 14.77 -7.73 -6.41
CA GLU A 35 13.33 -7.70 -6.60
C GLU A 35 12.58 -8.18 -5.34
N PRO A 36 11.38 -7.64 -5.06
CA PRO A 36 10.53 -8.14 -3.98
C PRO A 36 10.13 -9.60 -4.22
N SER A 37 10.12 -10.39 -3.14
CA SER A 37 9.63 -11.77 -3.19
C SER A 37 8.13 -11.82 -3.52
N THR A 38 7.69 -12.94 -4.12
CA THR A 38 6.27 -13.18 -4.41
C THR A 38 5.41 -13.06 -3.15
N LEU A 39 5.89 -13.57 -2.02
CA LEU A 39 5.20 -13.47 -0.73
C LEU A 39 5.03 -12.02 -0.30
N TYR A 40 6.06 -11.18 -0.43
CA TYR A 40 5.96 -9.76 -0.14
C TYR A 40 4.87 -9.11 -0.98
N LEU A 41 4.86 -9.36 -2.29
CA LEU A 41 3.85 -8.78 -3.20
C LEU A 41 2.42 -9.18 -2.85
N ILE A 42 2.20 -10.45 -2.48
CA ILE A 42 0.89 -10.93 -2.03
C ILE A 42 0.49 -10.23 -0.72
N MET A 43 1.40 -10.18 0.25
CA MET A 43 1.13 -9.55 1.54
C MET A 43 0.85 -8.05 1.38
N THR A 44 1.59 -7.35 0.53
CA THR A 44 1.31 -5.92 0.23
C THR A 44 -0.10 -5.73 -0.30
N ARG A 45 -0.56 -6.58 -1.22
CA ARG A 45 -1.94 -6.50 -1.75
C ARG A 45 -2.97 -6.73 -0.65
N VAL A 46 -2.83 -7.82 0.10
CA VAL A 46 -3.77 -8.19 1.18
C VAL A 46 -3.82 -7.09 2.24
N MET A 47 -2.67 -6.61 2.71
CA MET A 47 -2.60 -5.54 3.71
C MET A 47 -3.16 -4.23 3.18
N SER A 48 -2.97 -3.92 1.89
CA SER A 48 -3.54 -2.71 1.29
C SER A 48 -5.06 -2.74 1.24
N VAL A 49 -5.67 -3.90 0.93
CA VAL A 49 -7.12 -4.09 0.98
C VAL A 49 -7.65 -3.94 2.41
N VAL A 50 -7.01 -4.62 3.37
CA VAL A 50 -7.43 -4.57 4.78
C VAL A 50 -7.36 -3.14 5.32
N MET A 51 -6.25 -2.44 5.07
CA MET A 51 -6.06 -1.06 5.53
C MET A 51 -7.02 -0.10 4.83
N LEU A 52 -7.39 -0.34 3.57
CA LEU A 52 -8.38 0.48 2.89
C LEU A 52 -9.74 0.38 3.60
N ILE A 53 -10.17 -0.84 3.93
CA ILE A 53 -11.41 -1.06 4.69
C ILE A 53 -11.34 -0.35 6.06
N VAL A 54 -10.24 -0.51 6.79
CA VAL A 54 -10.05 0.12 8.11
C VAL A 54 -10.12 1.64 8.01
N VAL A 55 -9.45 2.25 7.03
CA VAL A 55 -9.47 3.70 6.82
C VAL A 55 -10.90 4.20 6.58
N TRP A 56 -11.70 3.47 5.82
CA TRP A 56 -13.08 3.87 5.51
C TRP A 56 -14.05 3.71 6.68
N LEU A 57 -13.84 2.71 7.54
CA LEU A 57 -14.71 2.43 8.69
C LEU A 57 -14.31 3.15 9.99
N ALA A 58 -13.01 3.29 10.26
CA ALA A 58 -12.51 3.78 11.55
C ALA A 58 -12.21 5.29 11.57
N ILE A 59 -11.92 5.90 10.41
CA ILE A 59 -11.56 7.32 10.34
C ILE A 59 -12.81 8.16 10.02
N PRO A 60 -13.26 9.05 10.94
CA PRO A 60 -14.38 9.96 10.69
C PRO A 60 -14.04 11.00 9.61
N ASN A 61 -15.07 11.61 9.02
CA ASN A 61 -14.94 12.49 7.86
C ASN A 61 -14.37 13.88 8.23
#